data_AF-Q9TX84-F1
#
_entry.id   AF-Q9TX84-F1
#
_cell.length_a   1.000
_cell.length_b   1.000
_cell.length_c   1.000
_cell.angle_alpha   90.00
_cell.angle_beta   90.00
_cell.angle_gamma   90.00
#
_symmetry.space_group_name_H-M   'P 1'
#
loop_
_entity.id
_entity.type
_entity.pdbx_description
1 polymer ?
#
loop_
_entity_poly.entity_id
_entity_poly.type
_entity_poly.pdbx_seq_one_letter_code
_entity_poly.pdbx_strand_id
1 'polypeptide(L)' 'VLILDEAHERTLATDILMGLIKEIVRNRADIKVVIMSATLDAGKFKEFFEDCPLLSVPKRTFPVEIFFTPNAEKDYLEA' A
#
# COMPACT_ATOMS: atom_id res chain seq x y z
N VAL A 1 6.94 9.05 15.51
CA VAL A 1 5.91 8.37 14.69
C VAL A 1 6.53 8.13 13.34
N LEU A 2 6.47 6.89 12.83
CA LEU A 2 6.96 6.51 11.51
C LEU A 2 5.77 6.19 10.62
N ILE A 3 5.77 6.71 9.40
CA ILE A 3 4.71 6.48 8.42
C ILE A 3 5.35 5.79 7.21
N LEU A 4 4.86 4.61 6.86
CA LEU A 4 5.22 3.90 5.64
C LEU A 4 4.09 4.13 4.64
N ASP A 5 4.37 4.94 3.61
CA ASP A 5 3.41 5.24 2.55
C ASP A 5 3.60 4.32 1.35
N GLU A 6 2.55 4.17 0.54
CA GLU A 6 2.53 3.33 -0.65
C GLU A 6 3.05 1.91 -0.44
N ALA A 7 2.73 1.31 0.71
CA ALA A 7 3.13 -0.06 1.03
C ALA A 7 2.61 -1.09 -0.01
N HIS A 8 1.64 -0.69 -0.82
CA HIS A 8 1.10 -1.45 -1.93
C HIS A 8 2.09 -1.67 -3.10
N GLU A 9 3.12 -0.83 -3.25
CA GLU A 9 4.15 -0.98 -4.29
C GLU A 9 5.14 -2.13 -4.00
N ARG A 10 5.23 -2.58 -2.74
CA ARG A 10 6.04 -3.73 -2.34
C ARG A 10 7.49 -3.65 -2.81
N THR A 11 8.12 -2.48 -2.67
CA THR A 11 9.54 -2.32 -2.97
C THR A 11 10.40 -3.11 -1.97
N LEU A 12 11.57 -3.60 -2.41
CA LEU A 12 12.49 -4.36 -1.56
C LEU A 12 12.85 -3.60 -0.26
N ALA A 13 13.09 -2.30 -0.38
CA ALA A 13 13.42 -1.45 0.76
C ALA A 13 12.27 -1.41 1.78
N THR A 14 11.02 -1.27 1.30
CA THR A 14 9.84 -1.22 2.18
C THR A 14 9.62 -2.55 2.89
N ASP A 15 9.79 -3.68 2.19
CA ASP A 15 9.63 -5.01 2.78
C ASP A 15 10.69 -5.29 3.87
N ILE A 16 11.96 -4.95 3.60
CA ILE A 16 13.03 -5.06 4.60
C ILE A 16 12.73 -4.16 5.81
N LEU A 17 12.32 -2.92 5.55
CA LEU A 17 12.00 -1.94 6.58
C LEU A 17 10.83 -2.41 7.46
N MET A 18 9.76 -2.97 6.88
CA MET A 18 8.64 -3.54 7.63
C MET A 18 9.07 -4.69 8.56
N GLY A 19 9.96 -5.57 8.08
CA GLY A 19 10.53 -6.64 8.89
C GLY A 19 11.30 -6.11 10.11
N LEU A 20 12.20 -5.15 9.90
CA LEU A 20 12.99 -4.53 10.97
C LEU A 20 12.12 -3.77 11.98
N ILE A 21 11.16 -2.99 11.49
CA ILE A 21 10.28 -2.19 12.35
C ILE A 21 9.42 -3.09 13.24
N LYS A 22 8.90 -4.21 12.71
CA LYS A 22 8.09 -5.15 13.48
C LYS A 22 8.84 -5.65 14.72
N GLU A 23 10.14 -5.91 14.62
CA GLU A 23 10.96 -6.30 15.78
C GLU A 23 11.24 -5.11 16.72
N ILE A 24 11.48 -3.93 16.17
CA ILE A 24 11.78 -2.72 16.96
C ILE A 24 10.58 -2.31 17.81
N VAL A 25 9.37 -2.24 17.24
CA VAL A 25 8.18 -1.75 17.96
C VAL A 25 7.75 -2.66 19.10
N ARG A 26 8.06 -3.96 19.04
CA ARG A 26 7.85 -4.90 20.15
C ARG A 26 8.67 -4.54 21.38
N ASN A 27 9.85 -3.96 21.20
CA ASN A 27 10.78 -3.59 22.27
C ASN A 27 10.74 -2.09 22.62
N ARG A 28 10.13 -1.26 21.76
CA ARG A 28 10.10 0.19 21.86
C ARG A 28 8.69 0.75 21.75
N ALA A 29 8.01 0.80 22.90
CA ALA A 29 6.66 1.35 23.01
C ALA A 29 6.55 2.87 22.71
N ASP A 30 7.68 3.58 22.68
CA ASP A 30 7.72 5.00 22.30
C ASP A 30 7.56 5.22 20.78
N ILE A 31 7.80 4.19 19.97
CA ILE A 31 7.68 4.24 18.52
C ILE A 31 6.27 3.83 18.10
N LYS A 32 5.58 4.74 17.41
CA LYS A 32 4.30 4.46 16.75
C LYS A 32 4.51 4.35 15.25
N VAL A 33 3.87 3.37 14.61
CA VAL A 33 3.97 3.09 13.18
C VAL A 33 2.60 3.19 12.54
N VAL A 34 2.52 3.83 11.38
CA VAL A 34 1.34 3.89 10.52
C VAL A 34 1.73 3.35 9.15
N ILE A 35 0.92 2.46 8.60
CA ILE A 35 1.13 1.89 7.26
C ILE A 35 -0.03 2.34 6.39
N MET A 36 0.29 2.98 5.27
CA MET A 36 -0.65 3.51 4.30
C MET A 36 -0.54 2.72 2.99
N SER A 37 -1.70 2.41 2.41
CA SER A 37 -1.84 1.63 1.19
C SER A 37 -3.08 2.09 0.43
N ALA A 38 -2.97 2.23 -0.89
CA ALA A 38 -4.09 2.59 -1.77
C ALA A 38 -5.01 1.39 -2.12
N THR A 39 -4.56 0.17 -1.84
CA THR A 39 -5.26 -1.07 -2.24
C THR A 39 -6.11 -1.64 -1.10
N LEU A 40 -7.12 -2.43 -1.46
CA LEU A 40 -8.01 -3.11 -0.51
C LEU A 40 -7.33 -4.29 0.20
N ASP A 41 -6.12 -4.69 -0.21
CA ASP A 41 -5.37 -5.80 0.38
C ASP A 41 -4.67 -5.41 1.70
N ALA A 42 -5.25 -4.44 2.43
CA ALA A 42 -4.80 -4.01 3.74
C ALA A 42 -4.84 -5.12 4.79
N GLY A 43 -5.62 -6.18 4.53
CA GLY A 43 -5.73 -7.36 5.41
C GLY A 43 -4.41 -8.08 5.62
N LYS A 44 -3.55 -8.17 4.60
CA LYS A 44 -2.22 -8.81 4.73
C LYS A 44 -1.30 -8.03 5.66
N PHE A 45 -1.35 -6.70 5.61
CA PHE A 45 -0.57 -5.86 6.52
C PHE A 45 -1.08 -5.98 7.96
N LYS A 46 -2.41 -6.05 8.13
CA LYS A 46 -3.02 -6.31 9.44
C LYS A 46 -2.51 -7.62 10.05
N GLU A 47 -2.58 -8.72 9.30
CA GLU A 47 -2.10 -10.03 9.75
C GLU A 47 -0.60 -9.99 10.05
N PHE A 48 0.20 -9.38 9.17
CA PHE A 48 1.64 -9.26 9.36
C PHE A 48 2.00 -8.47 10.64
N PHE A 49 1.25 -7.43 10.99
CA PHE A 49 1.44 -6.62 12.20
C PHE A 49 0.53 -7.04 13.36
N GLU A 50 0.38 -8.36 13.59
CA GLU A 50 -0.28 -8.91 14.78
C GLU A 50 -1.73 -8.45 14.96
N ASP A 51 -2.51 -8.54 13.89
CA ASP A 51 -3.92 -8.14 13.85
C ASP A 51 -4.15 -6.67 14.24
N CYS A 52 -3.24 -5.78 13.84
CA CYS A 52 -3.32 -4.37 14.15
C CYS A 52 -4.65 -3.72 13.67
N PRO A 53 -5.08 -2.61 14.31
CA PRO A 53 -6.28 -1.89 13.88
C PRO A 53 -6.17 -1.41 12.44
N LEU A 54 -7.23 -1.65 11.65
CA LEU A 54 -7.34 -1.20 10.26
C LEU A 54 -8.29 -0.02 10.17
N LEU A 55 -7.79 1.10 9.65
CA LEU A 55 -8.60 2.26 9.29
C LEU A 55 -8.77 2.31 7.77
N SER A 56 -10.00 2.30 7.29
CA SER A 56 -10.33 2.46 5.87
C SER A 56 -10.97 3.82 5.64
N VAL A 57 -10.44 4.58 4.68
CA VAL A 57 -11.00 5.87 4.28
C VAL A 57 -11.86 5.64 3.03
N PRO A 58 -13.15 6.03 3.04
CA PRO A 58 -14.01 5.85 1.89
C PRO A 58 -13.47 6.63 0.69
N LYS A 59 -13.41 5.97 -0.47
CA LYS A 59 -13.00 6.60 -1.71
C LYS A 59 -14.06 7.60 -2.19
N ARG A 60 -13.62 8.71 -2.76
CA ARG A 60 -14.47 9.65 -3.50
C ARG A 60 -13.97 9.74 -4.93
N THR A 61 -14.41 8.82 -5.76
CA THR A 61 -14.12 8.82 -7.20
C THR A 61 -15.34 9.32 -7.98
N PHE A 62 -15.10 10.00 -9.08
CA PHE A 62 -16.15 10.41 -10.02
C PHE A 62 -16.18 9.42 -11.20
N PRO A 63 -17.32 9.28 -11.89
CA PRO A 63 -17.39 8.44 -13.08
C PRO A 63 -16.40 8.95 -14.14
N VAL A 64 -15.66 8.03 -14.75
CA VAL A 64 -14.72 8.29 -15.85
C VAL A 64 -15.08 7.36 -16.99
N GLU A 65 -15.30 7.90 -18.19
CA GLU A 65 -15.51 7.10 -19.40
C GLU A 65 -14.20 6.46 -19.85
N ILE A 66 -14.25 5.18 -20.20
CA ILE A 66 -13.08 4.41 -20.64
C ILE A 66 -13.24 4.14 -22.13
N PHE A 67 -12.26 4.56 -22.92
CA PHE A 67 -12.17 4.27 -24.34
C PHE A 67 -11.08 3.23 -24.59
N PHE A 68 -11.34 2.28 -25.47
CA PHE A 68 -10.41 1.22 -25.85
C PHE A 68 -10.11 1.33 -27.34
N THR A 69 -8.88 1.02 -27.74
CA THR A 69 -8.55 0.87 -29.16
C THR A 69 -9.28 -0.37 -29.72
N PRO A 70 -9.75 -0.33 -30.98
CA PRO A 70 -10.42 -1.48 -31.58
C PRO A 70 -9.52 -2.71 -31.75
N ASN A 71 -8.21 -2.49 -31.88
CA ASN A 71 -7.19 -3.51 -32.05
C ASN A 71 -5.99 -3.23 -31.13
N ALA A 72 -5.13 -4.23 -30.93
CA ALA A 72 -3.88 -4.06 -30.20
C ALA A 72 -2.90 -3.19 -31.00
N GLU A 73 -2.43 -2.11 -30.38
CA GLU A 73 -1.47 -1.20 -31.01
C GLU A 73 -0.05 -1.74 -30.87
N LYS A 74 0.70 -1.72 -31.98
CA LYS A 74 2.09 -2.20 -32.00
C LYS A 74 3.05 -1.24 -31.31
N ASP A 75 2.75 0.05 -31.38
CA ASP A 75 3.49 1.12 -30.73
C ASP A 75 2.48 2.01 -30.00
N TYR A 76 2.53 2.03 -28.67
CA TYR A 76 1.60 2.80 -27.85
C TYR A 76 1.97 4.29 -27.75
N LEU A 77 3.16 4.70 -28.21
CA LEU A 77 3.58 6.10 -28.22
C LEU A 77 3.04 6.86 -29.45
N GLU A 78 2.89 6.15 -30.56
CA GLU A 78 2.42 6.69 -31.87
C GLU A 78 0.95 6.32 -32.17
N ALA A 79 0.26 5.67 -31.23
CA ALA A 79 -1.12 5.18 -31.34
C ALA A 79 -2.19 6.28 -31.33
#